data_AF-A0A9D4GS25-F1
#
_entry.id   AF-A0A9D4GS25-F1
#
_cell.length_a   1.000
_cell.length_b   1.000
_cell.length_c   1.000
_cell.angle_alpha   90.00
_cell.angle_beta   90.00
_cell.angle_gamma   90.00
#
_symmetry.space_group_name_H-M   'P 1'
#
loop_
_entity.id
_entity.type
_entity.pdbx_description
1 polymer ?
#
loop_
_entity_poly.entity_id
_entity_poly.type
_entity_poly.pdbx_seq_one_letter_code
_entity_poly.pdbx_strand_id
1 'polypeptide(L)'
;MGIDIGLYRIRIGLFSMPFKTGFKLRVLCVKRQCVGVVLRLAIALSLLTLLGGDVEKNPGPVTKNTRQQTLSFSQVPASETPPPPPPSSQRTSRTRSNNTDNDSEVMNFLREMKLELKNDLSSINSKINDISNTVNMLKNENEQLRQENMSMKQELSNVSSKLDRLEGHSRRNNLRFLGVDGRVSESWEETEQKVRHFISNTLGLTDMHDVEI
;
A
#
# COMPACT_ATOMS: atom_id res chain seq x y z
N MET A 1 25.62 -14.80 43.39
CA MET A 1 24.45 -15.63 43.05
C MET A 1 23.77 -15.01 41.84
N GLY A 2 24.03 -15.55 40.65
CA GLY A 2 23.43 -15.08 39.40
C GLY A 2 22.08 -15.76 39.19
N ILE A 3 21.07 -15.00 38.78
CA ILE A 3 19.78 -15.56 38.36
C ILE A 3 19.87 -15.81 36.86
N ASP A 4 19.89 -17.08 36.52
CA ASP A 4 19.81 -17.62 35.16
C ASP A 4 18.35 -17.52 34.68
N ILE A 5 18.09 -16.78 33.60
CA ILE A 5 16.75 -16.73 32.98
C ILE A 5 16.88 -17.32 31.58
N GLY A 6 16.47 -18.59 31.49
CA GLY A 6 16.41 -19.36 30.25
C GLY A 6 15.62 -18.65 29.16
N LEU A 7 16.32 -18.33 28.07
CA LEU A 7 15.78 -17.73 26.88
C LEU A 7 15.08 -18.81 26.04
N TYR A 8 13.75 -18.87 26.09
CA TYR A 8 12.97 -19.67 25.15
C TYR A 8 13.03 -19.04 23.75
N ARG A 9 13.85 -19.60 22.86
CA ARG A 9 13.85 -19.27 21.42
C ARG A 9 12.86 -20.18 20.69
N ILE A 10 11.72 -19.63 20.31
CA ILE A 10 10.84 -20.27 19.31
C ILE A 10 11.40 -19.89 17.92
N ARG A 11 11.86 -20.90 17.16
CA ARG A 11 12.17 -20.77 15.73
C ARG A 11 10.91 -21.08 14.93
N ILE A 12 10.41 -20.09 14.19
CA ILE A 12 9.45 -20.31 13.11
C ILE A 12 10.18 -19.99 11.80
N GLY A 13 10.44 -21.02 11.00
CA GLY A 13 10.93 -20.92 9.62
C GLY A 13 12.45 -21.08 9.42
N LEU A 14 12.81 -21.86 8.39
CA LEU A 14 14.16 -21.89 7.81
C LEU A 14 14.28 -20.72 6.82
N PHE A 15 14.81 -19.59 7.27
CA PHE A 15 15.16 -18.48 6.39
C PHE A 15 16.67 -18.53 6.12
N SER A 16 17.05 -18.96 4.92
CA SER A 16 18.42 -18.89 4.44
C SER A 16 18.68 -17.48 3.90
N MET A 17 19.38 -16.64 4.69
CA MET A 17 19.89 -15.34 4.21
C MET A 17 21.34 -15.47 3.76
N PRO A 18 21.74 -14.82 2.65
CA PRO A 18 23.12 -14.75 2.24
C PRO A 18 23.89 -13.84 3.21
N PHE A 19 24.85 -14.44 3.92
CA PHE A 19 25.77 -13.76 4.83
C PHE A 19 26.60 -12.73 4.05
N LYS A 20 26.27 -11.43 4.18
CA LYS A 20 27.18 -10.28 3.94
C LYS A 20 26.46 -8.95 4.19
N THR A 21 26.05 -8.70 5.43
CA THR A 21 25.75 -7.32 5.89
C THR A 21 25.86 -7.29 7.41
N GLY A 22 26.75 -6.45 7.92
CA GLY A 22 26.95 -6.25 9.36
C GLY A 22 25.77 -5.51 9.98
N PHE A 23 24.66 -6.21 10.21
CA PHE A 23 23.56 -5.64 10.98
C PHE A 23 23.87 -5.79 12.47
N LYS A 24 24.08 -4.65 13.16
CA LYS A 24 23.92 -4.59 14.61
C LYS A 24 22.48 -4.98 14.92
N LEU A 25 22.28 -6.18 15.46
CA LEU A 25 20.99 -6.66 15.96
C LEU A 25 20.50 -5.67 17.02
N ARG A 26 19.61 -4.75 16.63
CA ARG A 26 18.92 -3.89 17.59
C ARG A 26 17.86 -4.73 18.25
N VAL A 27 18.11 -5.14 19.48
CA VAL A 27 17.12 -5.82 20.31
C VAL A 27 16.01 -4.82 20.60
N LEU A 28 14.89 -4.96 19.90
CA LEU A 28 13.70 -4.16 20.15
C LEU A 28 12.98 -4.76 21.36
N CYS A 29 13.20 -4.17 22.53
CA CYS A 29 12.49 -4.55 23.74
C CYS A 29 11.04 -4.03 23.68
N VAL A 30 10.15 -4.85 23.15
CA VAL A 30 8.71 -4.55 23.13
C VAL A 30 8.08 -5.11 24.41
N LYS A 31 7.32 -4.27 25.12
CA LYS A 31 6.56 -4.72 26.31
C LYS A 31 5.61 -5.85 25.92
N ARG A 32 5.53 -6.90 26.74
CA ARG A 32 4.67 -8.10 26.52
C ARG A 32 3.22 -7.74 26.17
N GLN A 33 2.70 -6.66 26.75
CA GLN A 33 1.35 -6.16 26.47
C GLN A 33 1.18 -5.71 25.01
N CYS A 34 2.16 -5.01 24.44
CA CYS A 34 2.12 -4.56 23.04
C CYS A 34 2.15 -5.75 22.07
N VAL A 35 2.98 -6.77 22.33
CA VAL A 35 3.02 -7.99 21.51
C VAL A 35 1.67 -8.72 21.53
N GLY A 36 1.07 -8.82 22.72
CA GLY A 36 -0.25 -9.43 22.88
C GLY A 36 -1.35 -8.70 22.12
N VAL A 37 -1.35 -7.35 22.14
CA VAL A 37 -2.33 -6.54 21.41
C VAL A 37 -2.16 -6.69 19.90
N VAL A 38 -0.92 -6.61 19.40
CA VAL A 38 -0.63 -6.74 17.96
C VAL A 38 -1.01 -8.14 17.45
N LEU A 39 -0.70 -9.19 18.22
CA LEU A 39 -1.06 -10.56 17.85
C LEU A 39 -2.57 -10.76 17.83
N ARG A 40 -3.31 -10.24 18.81
CA ARG A 40 -4.78 -10.31 18.83
C ARG A 40 -5.40 -9.55 17.66
N LEU A 41 -4.86 -8.40 17.30
CA LEU A 41 -5.30 -7.62 16.14
C LEU A 41 -5.07 -8.40 14.83
N ALA A 42 -3.89 -9.00 14.67
CA ALA A 42 -3.56 -9.79 13.48
C ALA A 42 -4.46 -11.02 13.33
N ILE A 43 -4.74 -11.72 14.44
CA ILE A 43 -5.68 -12.85 14.46
C ILE A 43 -7.10 -12.39 14.13
N ALA A 44 -7.56 -11.28 14.72
CA ALA A 44 -8.88 -10.73 14.45
C ALA A 44 -9.05 -10.33 12.97
N LEU A 45 -8.05 -9.66 12.38
CA LEU A 45 -8.04 -9.32 10.96
C LEU A 45 -8.04 -10.56 10.07
N SER A 46 -7.24 -11.58 10.41
CA SER A 46 -7.19 -12.83 9.66
C SER A 46 -8.50 -13.62 9.73
N LEU A 47 -9.17 -13.60 10.88
CA LEU A 47 -10.50 -14.18 11.06
C LEU A 47 -11.56 -13.38 10.29
N LEU A 48 -11.49 -12.05 10.29
CA LEU A 48 -12.37 -11.20 9.48
C LEU A 48 -12.19 -11.47 7.98
N THR A 49 -10.97 -11.71 7.50
CA THR A 49 -10.74 -12.06 6.09
C THR A 49 -11.14 -13.48 5.75
N LEU A 50 -11.12 -14.41 6.72
CA LEU A 50 -11.63 -15.78 6.51
C LEU A 50 -13.17 -15.83 6.54
N LEU A 51 -13.80 -15.01 7.39
CA LEU A 51 -15.26 -14.93 7.53
C LEU A 51 -15.90 -13.99 6.50
N GLY A 52 -15.13 -13.02 5.99
CA GLY A 52 -15.45 -12.23 4.81
C GLY A 52 -15.27 -13.10 3.57
N GLY A 53 -16.24 -13.99 3.35
CA GLY A 53 -16.34 -14.76 2.13
C GLY A 53 -16.30 -13.84 0.90
N ASP A 54 -15.56 -14.30 -0.10
CA ASP A 54 -15.42 -13.69 -1.43
C ASP A 54 -14.71 -12.32 -1.45
N VAL A 55 -13.38 -12.36 -1.40
CA VAL A 55 -12.57 -11.33 -2.07
C VAL A 55 -12.77 -11.57 -3.57
N GLU A 56 -13.87 -11.04 -4.10
CA GLU A 56 -14.20 -11.11 -5.52
C GLU A 56 -12.92 -10.80 -6.31
N LYS A 57 -12.44 -11.77 -7.08
CA LYS A 57 -11.55 -11.47 -8.19
C LYS A 57 -12.38 -10.66 -9.16
N ASN A 58 -12.43 -9.35 -8.95
CA ASN A 58 -13.00 -8.37 -9.86
C ASN A 58 -12.49 -8.72 -11.26
N PRO A 59 -13.31 -9.38 -12.10
CA PRO A 59 -12.88 -9.72 -13.42
C PRO A 59 -12.92 -8.39 -14.15
N GLY A 60 -11.75 -7.81 -14.36
CA GLY A 60 -11.63 -6.50 -14.99
C GLY A 60 -12.51 -6.39 -16.24
N PRO A 61 -12.84 -5.15 -16.66
CA PRO A 61 -13.83 -4.88 -17.69
C PRO A 61 -13.62 -5.76 -18.93
N VAL A 62 -14.70 -6.46 -19.33
CA VAL A 62 -14.72 -7.44 -20.40
C VAL A 62 -14.15 -6.83 -21.68
N THR A 63 -13.07 -7.41 -22.20
CA THR A 63 -12.48 -7.00 -23.49
C THR A 63 -13.49 -7.26 -24.62
N LYS A 64 -13.51 -6.36 -25.61
CA LYS A 64 -14.53 -6.23 -26.67
C LYS A 64 -14.79 -7.50 -27.51
N ASN A 65 -13.96 -8.54 -27.38
CA ASN A 65 -14.06 -9.78 -28.15
C ASN A 65 -15.11 -10.77 -27.60
N THR A 66 -15.64 -10.58 -26.39
CA THR A 66 -16.65 -11.48 -25.80
C THR A 66 -18.09 -11.15 -26.23
N ARG A 67 -18.32 -10.03 -26.94
CA ARG A 67 -19.67 -9.59 -27.33
C ARG A 67 -20.28 -10.40 -28.49
N GLN A 68 -19.50 -11.21 -29.21
CA GLN A 68 -20.00 -11.94 -30.38
C GLN A 68 -20.57 -13.34 -30.07
N GLN A 69 -20.38 -13.88 -28.86
CA GLN A 69 -20.91 -15.21 -28.51
C GLN A 69 -22.24 -15.19 -27.74
N THR A 70 -22.76 -14.03 -27.35
CA THR A 70 -24.05 -13.91 -26.62
C THR A 70 -25.22 -13.39 -27.46
N LEU A 71 -25.06 -13.22 -28.78
CA LEU A 71 -26.08 -12.66 -29.67
C LEU A 71 -26.83 -13.68 -30.54
N SER A 72 -26.68 -15.00 -30.30
CA SER A 72 -27.32 -16.05 -31.11
C SER A 72 -28.44 -16.83 -30.43
N PHE A 73 -28.99 -16.36 -29.30
CA PHE A 73 -30.08 -17.05 -28.61
C PHE A 73 -31.24 -16.12 -28.24
N SER A 74 -31.93 -15.59 -29.26
CA SER A 74 -33.34 -15.17 -29.16
C SER A 74 -33.91 -14.94 -30.56
N GLN A 75 -34.29 -16.04 -31.21
CA GLN A 75 -35.35 -16.03 -32.21
C GLN A 75 -36.57 -16.68 -31.57
N VAL A 76 -37.55 -15.86 -31.19
CA VAL A 76 -38.92 -16.31 -30.95
C VAL A 76 -39.67 -16.09 -32.27
N PRO A 77 -40.32 -17.12 -32.83
CA PRO A 77 -41.08 -16.98 -34.06
C PRO A 77 -42.38 -16.21 -33.81
N ALA A 78 -42.70 -15.34 -34.77
CA ALA A 78 -43.96 -14.66 -34.89
C ALA A 78 -45.10 -15.66 -35.16
N SER A 79 -46.20 -15.55 -34.40
CA SER A 79 -47.50 -16.06 -34.79
C SER A 79 -48.56 -15.02 -34.46
N GLU A 80 -49.14 -14.48 -35.51
CA GLU A 80 -50.22 -13.50 -35.54
C GLU A 80 -51.52 -14.09 -34.96
N THR A 81 -52.24 -13.31 -34.16
CA THR A 81 -53.71 -13.26 -34.19
C THR A 81 -54.17 -11.96 -33.53
N PRO A 82 -55.01 -11.14 -34.18
CA PRO A 82 -55.56 -9.92 -33.59
C PRO A 82 -56.77 -10.25 -32.67
N PRO A 83 -56.92 -9.59 -31.51
CA PRO A 83 -58.13 -9.75 -30.70
C PRO A 83 -59.32 -9.00 -31.35
N PRO A 84 -60.55 -9.50 -31.22
CA PRO A 84 -61.74 -8.89 -31.81
C PRO A 84 -62.13 -7.57 -31.10
N PRO A 85 -62.86 -6.67 -31.79
CA PRO A 85 -63.25 -5.37 -31.25
C PRO A 85 -64.30 -5.51 -30.12
N PRO A 86 -64.29 -4.64 -29.10
CA PRO A 86 -65.30 -4.66 -28.05
C PRO A 86 -66.66 -4.20 -28.60
N PRO A 87 -67.78 -4.79 -28.14
CA PRO A 87 -69.10 -4.36 -28.57
C PRO A 87 -69.46 -3.00 -27.96
N SER A 88 -69.97 -2.13 -28.82
CA SER A 88 -70.65 -0.90 -28.47
C SER A 88 -71.90 -1.21 -27.65
N SER A 89 -71.95 -0.71 -26.42
CA SER A 89 -73.21 -0.59 -25.67
C SER A 89 -73.18 0.61 -24.74
N GLN A 90 -74.10 1.52 -25.07
CA GLN A 90 -74.85 2.40 -24.16
C GLN A 90 -74.08 3.44 -23.36
N ARG A 91 -74.09 4.64 -23.98
CA ARG A 91 -74.30 5.94 -23.35
C ARG A 91 -75.22 5.87 -22.11
N THR A 92 -74.62 5.81 -20.92
CA THR A 92 -75.24 6.33 -19.70
C THR A 92 -74.66 7.70 -19.40
N SER A 93 -75.47 8.71 -19.67
CA SER A 93 -75.29 10.06 -19.20
C SER A 93 -75.25 10.14 -17.67
N ARG A 94 -74.44 11.08 -17.17
CA ARG A 94 -74.47 11.73 -15.84
C ARG A 94 -73.66 11.08 -14.72
N THR A 95 -72.39 11.51 -14.60
CA THR A 95 -71.90 12.20 -13.39
C THR A 95 -70.74 13.14 -13.77
N ARG A 96 -71.06 14.37 -14.20
CA ARG A 96 -70.12 15.48 -14.23
C ARG A 96 -70.37 16.29 -12.96
N SER A 97 -69.46 16.19 -12.00
CA SER A 97 -69.03 17.22 -11.04
C SER A 97 -68.43 16.56 -9.80
N ASN A 98 -67.27 17.06 -9.38
CA ASN A 98 -66.59 16.92 -8.08
C ASN A 98 -65.28 16.09 -8.01
N ASN A 99 -64.92 15.25 -8.99
CA ASN A 99 -63.66 14.48 -8.93
C ASN A 99 -62.50 15.04 -9.77
N THR A 100 -62.76 15.95 -10.72
CA THR A 100 -61.72 16.51 -11.60
C THR A 100 -60.76 17.46 -10.88
N ASP A 101 -61.20 18.10 -9.79
CA ASP A 101 -60.38 19.04 -9.03
C ASP A 101 -59.32 18.30 -8.19
N ASN A 102 -59.69 17.19 -7.55
CA ASN A 102 -58.76 16.36 -6.78
C ASN A 102 -57.69 15.72 -7.69
N ASP A 103 -58.09 15.21 -8.87
CA ASP A 103 -57.15 14.64 -9.83
C ASP A 103 -56.20 15.72 -10.40
N SER A 104 -56.70 16.94 -10.61
CA SER A 104 -55.89 18.08 -11.06
C SER A 104 -54.85 18.50 -10.00
N GLU A 105 -55.24 18.54 -8.73
CA GLU A 105 -54.36 18.88 -7.61
C GLU A 105 -53.25 17.83 -7.41
N VAL A 106 -53.60 16.54 -7.43
CA VAL A 106 -52.63 15.44 -7.39
C VAL A 106 -51.66 15.51 -8.59
N MET A 107 -52.17 15.79 -9.79
CA MET A 107 -51.33 15.90 -10.99
C MET A 107 -50.40 17.12 -10.96
N ASN A 108 -50.82 18.22 -10.33
CA ASN A 108 -49.96 19.38 -10.13
C ASN A 108 -48.87 19.10 -9.10
N PHE A 109 -49.20 18.46 -7.97
CA PHE A 109 -48.21 18.02 -6.98
C PHE A 109 -47.16 17.07 -7.58
N LEU A 110 -47.60 16.06 -8.35
CA LEU A 110 -46.70 15.15 -9.05
C LEU A 110 -45.81 15.87 -10.07
N ARG A 111 -46.31 16.92 -10.73
CA ARG A 111 -45.53 17.72 -11.67
C ARG A 111 -44.46 18.54 -10.95
N GLU A 112 -44.79 19.11 -9.80
CA GLU A 112 -43.87 19.88 -8.96
C GLU A 112 -42.77 18.99 -8.40
N MET A 113 -43.13 17.86 -7.79
CA MET A 113 -42.16 16.86 -7.30
C MET A 113 -41.26 16.33 -8.43
N LYS A 114 -41.81 16.10 -9.62
CA LYS A 114 -41.01 15.72 -10.80
C LYS A 114 -40.00 16.82 -11.19
N LEU A 115 -40.38 18.08 -11.05
CA LEU A 115 -39.53 19.22 -11.39
C LEU A 115 -38.40 19.38 -10.36
N GLU A 116 -38.71 19.22 -9.08
CA GLU A 116 -37.74 19.19 -7.98
C GLU A 116 -36.73 18.04 -8.16
N LEU A 117 -37.20 16.82 -8.39
CA LEU A 117 -36.33 15.66 -8.66
C LEU A 117 -35.42 15.87 -9.88
N LYS A 118 -35.91 16.56 -10.92
CA LYS A 118 -35.08 16.92 -12.08
C LYS A 118 -33.99 17.93 -11.73
N ASN A 119 -34.31 18.91 -10.89
CA ASN A 119 -33.33 19.89 -10.43
C ASN A 119 -32.26 19.24 -9.55
N ASP A 120 -32.68 18.37 -8.63
CA ASP A 120 -31.77 17.60 -7.79
C ASP A 120 -30.86 16.70 -8.61
N LEU A 121 -31.42 15.99 -9.61
CA LEU A 121 -30.64 15.16 -10.52
C LEU A 121 -29.61 15.99 -11.30
N SER A 122 -29.98 17.18 -11.75
CA SER A 122 -29.05 18.11 -12.42
C SER A 122 -27.92 18.55 -11.49
N SER A 123 -28.26 18.91 -10.23
CA SER A 123 -27.29 19.31 -9.22
C SER A 123 -26.35 18.16 -8.83
N ILE A 124 -26.87 16.94 -8.70
CA ILE A 124 -26.06 15.76 -8.44
C ILE A 124 -25.12 15.51 -9.61
N ASN A 125 -25.60 15.62 -10.85
CA ASN A 125 -24.78 15.39 -12.03
C ASN A 125 -23.63 16.41 -12.14
N SER A 126 -23.88 17.68 -11.81
CA SER A 126 -22.80 18.68 -11.76
C SER A 126 -21.76 18.33 -10.70
N LYS A 127 -22.20 17.97 -9.48
CA LYS A 127 -21.29 17.56 -8.39
C LYS A 127 -20.47 16.30 -8.75
N ILE A 128 -21.07 15.34 -9.44
CA ILE A 128 -20.37 14.14 -9.92
C ILE A 128 -19.27 14.51 -10.93
N ASN A 129 -19.54 15.45 -11.82
CA ASN A 129 -18.55 15.93 -12.78
C ASN A 129 -17.39 16.65 -12.08
N ASP A 130 -17.70 17.50 -11.10
CA ASP A 130 -16.68 18.20 -10.31
C ASP A 130 -15.79 17.21 -9.55
N ILE A 131 -16.40 16.24 -8.86
CA ILE A 131 -15.67 15.17 -8.16
C ILE A 131 -14.79 14.38 -9.16
N SER A 132 -15.33 14.04 -10.33
CA SER A 132 -14.58 13.31 -11.36
C SER A 132 -13.35 14.10 -11.81
N ASN A 133 -13.48 15.42 -11.98
CA ASN A 133 -12.38 16.30 -12.32
C ASN A 133 -11.33 16.34 -11.19
N THR A 134 -11.76 16.51 -9.94
CA THR A 134 -10.85 16.49 -8.78
C THR A 134 -10.11 15.16 -8.65
N VAL A 135 -10.81 14.04 -8.82
CA VAL A 135 -10.19 12.70 -8.79
C VAL A 135 -9.14 12.54 -9.88
N ASN A 136 -9.39 13.03 -11.10
CA ASN A 136 -8.42 12.99 -12.18
C ASN A 136 -7.19 13.86 -11.89
N MET A 137 -7.37 15.06 -11.33
CA MET A 137 -6.25 15.91 -10.92
C MET A 137 -5.40 15.25 -9.85
N LEU A 138 -6.02 14.72 -8.79
CA LEU A 138 -5.33 14.02 -7.71
C LEU A 138 -4.59 12.78 -8.21
N LYS A 139 -5.17 12.04 -9.16
CA LYS A 139 -4.52 10.88 -9.78
C LYS A 139 -3.25 11.28 -10.52
N ASN A 140 -3.29 12.39 -11.27
CA ASN A 140 -2.13 12.89 -12.01
C ASN A 140 -1.04 13.39 -11.06
N GLU A 141 -1.41 14.12 -10.01
CA GLU A 141 -0.45 14.59 -8.99
C GLU A 141 0.22 13.40 -8.27
N ASN A 142 -0.55 12.37 -7.92
CA ASN A 142 0.00 11.18 -7.26
C ASN A 142 0.99 10.41 -8.17
N GLU A 143 0.73 10.38 -9.48
CA GLU A 143 1.66 9.81 -10.44
C GLU A 143 2.96 10.64 -10.57
N GLN A 144 2.85 11.97 -10.59
CA GLN A 144 4.03 12.85 -10.58
C GLN A 144 4.87 12.66 -9.31
N LEU A 145 4.22 12.65 -8.14
CA LEU A 145 4.90 12.43 -6.86
C LEU A 145 5.58 11.06 -6.78
N ARG A 146 5.03 10.04 -7.43
CA ARG A 146 5.68 8.73 -7.55
C ARG A 146 6.95 8.79 -8.38
N GLN A 147 6.90 9.48 -9.51
CA GLN A 147 8.05 9.65 -10.39
C GLN A 147 9.18 10.44 -9.71
N GLU A 148 8.84 11.54 -9.03
CA GLU A 148 9.81 12.33 -8.24
C GLU A 148 10.44 11.48 -7.13
N ASN A 149 9.63 10.71 -6.39
CA ASN A 149 10.15 9.81 -5.36
C ASN A 149 11.10 8.73 -5.92
N MET A 150 10.82 8.23 -7.13
CA MET A 150 11.73 7.28 -7.80
C MET A 150 13.05 7.94 -8.18
N SER A 151 13.01 9.16 -8.71
CA SER A 151 14.22 9.94 -9.04
C SER A 151 15.06 10.23 -7.79
N MET A 152 14.43 10.70 -6.72
CA MET A 152 15.11 10.97 -5.44
C MET A 152 15.77 9.72 -4.85
N LYS A 153 15.11 8.57 -4.91
CA LYS A 153 15.70 7.29 -4.45
C LYS A 153 16.93 6.91 -5.28
N GLN A 154 16.90 7.13 -6.59
CA GLN A 154 18.04 6.87 -7.46
C GLN A 154 19.21 7.79 -7.12
N GLU A 155 18.95 9.08 -6.92
CA GLU A 155 19.98 10.04 -6.49
C GLU A 155 20.58 9.66 -5.14
N LEU A 156 19.75 9.28 -4.17
CA LEU A 156 20.21 8.82 -2.86
C LEU A 156 21.10 7.58 -2.97
N SER A 157 20.73 6.61 -3.82
CA SER A 157 21.55 5.44 -4.10
C SER A 157 22.89 5.82 -4.72
N ASN A 158 22.91 6.77 -5.65
CA ASN A 158 24.12 7.27 -6.29
C ASN A 158 25.04 7.98 -5.29
N VAL A 159 24.49 8.84 -4.43
CA VAL A 159 25.25 9.53 -3.38
C VAL A 159 25.80 8.54 -2.37
N SER A 160 25.00 7.56 -1.93
CA SER A 160 25.46 6.49 -1.03
C SER A 160 26.64 5.73 -1.64
N SER A 161 26.55 5.35 -2.92
CA SER A 161 27.63 4.63 -3.62
C SER A 161 28.91 5.48 -3.73
N LYS A 162 28.76 6.80 -3.94
CA LYS A 162 29.90 7.73 -3.94
C LYS A 162 30.54 7.83 -2.55
N LEU A 163 29.73 7.87 -1.49
CA LEU A 163 30.19 7.94 -0.11
C LEU A 163 30.97 6.68 0.25
N ASP A 164 30.42 5.50 -0.03
CA ASP A 164 31.10 4.22 0.20
C ASP A 164 32.46 4.16 -0.52
N ARG A 165 32.51 4.65 -1.76
CA ARG A 165 33.76 4.71 -2.53
C ARG A 165 34.79 5.64 -1.89
N LEU A 166 34.37 6.82 -1.44
CA LEU A 166 35.26 7.81 -0.81
C LEU A 166 35.73 7.33 0.57
N GLU A 167 34.85 6.74 1.37
CA GLU A 167 35.20 6.14 2.66
C GLU A 167 36.18 4.97 2.46
N GLY A 168 35.93 4.10 1.48
CA GLY A 168 36.84 3.03 1.11
C GLY A 168 38.20 3.55 0.64
N HIS A 169 38.23 4.61 -0.17
CA HIS A 169 39.48 5.24 -0.61
C HIS A 169 40.27 5.83 0.55
N SER A 170 39.60 6.56 1.45
CA SER A 170 40.20 7.17 2.63
C SER A 170 40.78 6.13 3.60
N ARG A 171 40.17 4.95 3.70
CA ARG A 171 40.60 3.87 4.59
C ARG A 171 41.57 2.88 3.96
N ARG A 172 41.81 2.94 2.64
CA ARG A 172 42.54 1.90 1.89
C ARG A 172 43.93 1.61 2.47
N ASN A 173 44.60 2.65 2.94
CA ASN A 173 45.96 2.55 3.46
C ASN A 173 46.00 2.52 5.00
N ASN A 174 44.84 2.39 5.67
CA ASN A 174 44.76 2.42 7.12
C ASN A 174 44.57 1.00 7.65
N LEU A 175 45.42 0.58 8.58
CA LEU A 175 45.27 -0.69 9.29
C LEU A 175 44.61 -0.46 10.65
N ARG A 176 43.74 -1.37 11.07
CA ARG A 176 43.15 -1.38 12.41
C ARG A 176 43.76 -2.51 13.23
N PHE A 177 44.54 -2.16 14.24
CA PHE A 177 45.06 -3.10 15.22
C PHE A 177 44.02 -3.31 16.33
N LEU A 178 43.66 -4.57 16.60
CA LEU A 178 42.73 -4.97 17.65
C LEU A 178 43.49 -5.78 18.70
N GLY A 179 43.09 -5.66 19.98
CA GLY A 179 43.73 -6.39 21.07
C GLY A 179 45.01 -5.75 21.61
N VAL A 180 45.28 -4.49 21.26
CA VAL A 180 46.31 -3.67 21.91
C VAL A 180 45.66 -2.92 23.08
N ASP A 181 46.20 -3.09 24.29
CA ASP A 181 45.67 -2.45 25.50
C ASP A 181 45.87 -0.93 25.46
N GLY A 182 44.77 -0.20 25.34
CA GLY A 182 44.76 1.27 25.36
C GLY A 182 44.49 1.85 26.75
N ARG A 183 45.05 3.04 27.03
CA ARG A 183 44.70 3.86 28.20
C ARG A 183 44.13 5.20 27.75
N VAL A 184 43.27 5.82 28.58
CA VAL A 184 42.57 7.08 28.22
C VAL A 184 43.53 8.28 28.17
N SER A 185 44.62 8.25 28.92
CA SER A 185 45.64 9.31 28.98
C SER A 185 46.89 8.98 28.18
N GLU A 186 46.80 8.02 27.26
CA GLU A 186 47.95 7.54 26.50
C GLU A 186 48.39 8.57 25.47
N SER A 187 49.70 8.83 25.39
CA SER A 187 50.24 9.69 24.35
C SER A 187 50.33 8.96 23.00
N TRP A 188 50.51 9.71 21.93
CA TRP A 188 50.74 9.12 20.60
C TRP A 188 51.98 8.23 20.61
N GLU A 189 53.07 8.70 21.21
CA GLU A 189 54.35 8.00 21.28
C GLU A 189 54.24 6.67 22.05
N GLU A 190 53.49 6.66 23.16
CA GLU A 190 53.21 5.43 23.92
C GLU A 190 52.40 4.42 23.08
N THR A 191 51.38 4.91 22.37
CA THR A 191 50.54 4.08 21.50
C THR A 191 51.35 3.51 20.34
N GLU A 192 52.19 4.34 19.70
CA GLU A 192 53.06 3.94 18.61
C GLU A 192 54.05 2.85 19.05
N GLN A 193 54.70 3.02 20.21
CA GLN A 193 55.60 2.02 20.77
C GLN A 193 54.91 0.69 21.02
N LYS A 194 53.69 0.69 21.56
CA LYS A 194 52.91 -0.54 21.76
C LYS A 194 52.57 -1.22 20.44
N VAL A 195 52.21 -0.46 19.41
CA VAL A 195 51.91 -1.02 18.08
C VAL A 195 53.18 -1.58 17.44
N ARG A 196 54.33 -0.88 17.52
CA ARG A 196 55.64 -1.39 17.07
C ARG A 196 56.03 -2.67 17.81
N HIS A 197 55.85 -2.71 19.12
CA HIS A 197 56.09 -3.90 19.93
C HIS A 197 55.17 -5.06 19.53
N PHE A 198 53.88 -4.79 19.31
CA PHE A 198 52.91 -5.78 18.85
C PHE A 198 53.30 -6.35 17.48
N ILE A 199 53.70 -5.51 16.53
CA ILE A 199 54.17 -5.93 15.20
C ILE A 199 55.43 -6.79 15.31
N SER A 200 56.43 -6.35 16.07
CA SER A 200 57.69 -7.08 16.21
C SER A 200 57.50 -8.44 16.89
N ASN A 201 56.80 -8.48 18.03
CA ASN A 201 56.66 -9.70 18.81
C ASN A 201 55.64 -10.69 18.22
N THR A 202 54.53 -10.20 17.67
CA THR A 202 53.43 -11.06 17.20
C THR A 202 53.59 -11.45 15.75
N LEU A 203 54.05 -10.52 14.90
CA LEU A 203 54.21 -10.75 13.46
C LEU A 203 55.64 -11.15 13.08
N GLY A 204 56.62 -11.01 13.98
CA GLY A 204 58.01 -11.41 13.74
C GLY A 204 58.74 -10.52 12.72
N LEU A 205 58.25 -9.30 12.51
CA LEU A 205 58.79 -8.35 11.54
C LEU A 205 59.79 -7.41 12.22
N THR A 206 61.02 -7.90 12.46
CA THR A 206 62.07 -7.18 13.22
C THR A 206 62.83 -6.10 12.42
N ASP A 207 62.80 -6.13 11.08
CA ASP A 207 63.73 -5.33 10.25
C ASP A 207 63.13 -4.10 9.55
N MET A 208 61.92 -3.67 9.93
CA MET A 208 61.25 -2.57 9.24
C MET A 208 61.44 -1.24 9.99
N HIS A 209 62.60 -0.60 9.80
CA HIS A 209 62.92 0.70 10.41
C HIS A 209 62.22 1.90 9.73
N ASP A 210 61.63 1.70 8.54
CA ASP A 210 61.05 2.77 7.71
C ASP A 210 59.52 2.77 7.64
N VAL A 211 58.84 2.16 8.61
CA VAL A 211 57.36 2.20 8.66
C VAL A 211 56.93 3.47 9.38
N GLU A 212 56.44 4.44 8.62
CA GLU A 212 55.60 5.53 9.14
C GLU A 212 54.31 4.90 9.67
N ILE A 213 54.04 5.11 10.97
CA ILE A 213 52.82 4.67 11.67
C ILE A 213 51.95 5.91 11.89
#